data_AF-A0A7S4FMQ2-F1
#
_entry.id   AF-A0A7S4FMQ2-F1
#
_cell.length_a   1.000
_cell.length_b   1.000
_cell.length_c   1.000
_cell.angle_alpha   90.00
_cell.angle_beta   90.00
_cell.angle_gamma   90.00
#
_symmetry.space_group_name_H-M   'P 1'
#
loop_
_entity.id
_entity.type
_entity.pdbx_description
1 polymer ?
#
loop_
_entity_poly.entity_id
_entity_poly.type
_entity_poly.pdbx_seq_one_letter_code
_entity_poly.pdbx_strand_id
1 'polypeptide(L)'
;LRTLNREITAVQGFFHNYFPVRKGGFPMTSGNRDDRSQVLALDIETLRVEGNDRCPSRVSLVSLTGGVLLDEFVQPPAPVVQYGLLSGITEEQVMGAELTLVEVQERVRQLVSRDDWLVGHALHWDLQYIELQHPIKKVIDTDHLFRLPSIPGRSFPLRDVHETVLGQSIDAHDSVCDAEACLALLLDVADKQSAGARGPWLPNLPPVAGRTLYVGGIPLGAEADVVTSLLPADVPFRLLYPGLPPDVESDLDPLRFDPGKQKGRTRVLFQCREHAWRAFKQLPE
;
A
#
# COMPACT_ATOMS: atom_id res chain seq x y z
N LEU A 1 18.64 -7.83 9.52
CA LEU A 1 17.28 -7.88 10.12
C LEU A 1 17.15 -7.12 11.44
N ARG A 2 17.81 -7.50 12.55
CA ARG A 2 17.68 -6.75 13.83
C ARG A 2 18.01 -5.25 13.69
N THR A 3 19.08 -4.93 12.97
CA THR A 3 19.47 -3.54 12.67
C THR A 3 18.43 -2.84 11.81
N LEU A 4 18.02 -3.45 10.70
CA LEU A 4 16.99 -2.92 9.81
C LEU A 4 15.68 -2.66 10.54
N ASN A 5 15.23 -3.61 11.35
CA ASN A 5 14.03 -3.43 12.15
C ASN A 5 14.19 -2.29 13.17
N ARG A 6 15.37 -2.09 13.76
CA ARG A 6 15.58 -0.94 14.66
C ARG A 6 15.44 0.38 13.91
N GLU A 7 15.93 0.46 12.67
CA GLU A 7 15.77 1.63 11.80
C GLU A 7 14.29 1.85 11.44
N ILE A 8 13.61 0.79 10.99
CA ILE A 8 12.16 0.81 10.68
C ILE A 8 11.36 1.19 11.92
N THR A 9 11.58 0.54 13.07
CA THR A 9 10.87 0.81 14.33
C THR A 9 11.13 2.24 14.81
N ALA A 10 12.31 2.82 14.55
CA ALA A 10 12.56 4.23 14.87
C ALA A 10 11.68 5.17 14.02
N VAL A 11 11.44 4.82 12.75
CA VAL A 11 10.52 5.54 11.84
C VAL A 11 9.04 5.25 12.21
N GLN A 12 8.70 3.99 12.50
CA GLN A 12 7.37 3.55 12.96
C GLN A 12 7.03 4.04 14.38
N GLY A 13 8.03 4.45 15.17
CA GLY A 13 7.85 5.05 16.48
C GLY A 13 6.90 6.25 16.44
N PHE A 14 6.96 6.99 15.33
CA PHE A 14 6.08 8.12 15.00
C PHE A 14 4.66 7.68 14.59
N PHE A 15 4.48 6.41 14.24
CA PHE A 15 3.28 5.79 13.70
C PHE A 15 2.73 4.67 14.60
N HIS A 16 3.04 4.65 15.90
CA HIS A 16 2.45 3.71 16.88
C HIS A 16 0.90 3.68 16.87
N ASN A 17 0.25 4.67 16.27
CA ASN A 17 -1.19 4.74 16.06
C ASN A 17 -1.71 3.84 14.90
N TYR A 18 -0.84 3.37 14.00
CA TYR A 18 -1.21 2.60 12.80
C TYR A 18 -1.27 1.08 13.02
N PHE A 19 -0.55 0.58 14.03
CA PHE A 19 -0.78 -0.75 14.58
C PHE A 19 -1.43 -0.60 15.96
N PRO A 20 -2.72 -0.18 16.03
CA PRO A 20 -3.38 -0.10 17.31
C PRO A 20 -3.43 -1.51 17.90
N VAL A 21 -2.63 -1.75 18.94
CA VAL A 21 -2.83 -2.87 19.85
C VAL A 21 -4.16 -2.59 20.56
N ARG A 22 -5.27 -2.95 19.92
CA ARG A 22 -6.59 -2.87 20.54
C ARG A 22 -6.53 -3.76 21.78
N LYS A 23 -6.73 -3.15 22.95
CA LYS A 23 -6.96 -3.89 24.21
C LYS A 23 -8.28 -4.65 24.06
N GLY A 24 -8.19 -5.91 23.62
CA GLY A 24 -9.29 -6.88 23.51
C GLY A 24 -9.90 -7.01 22.11
N GLY A 25 -9.40 -7.90 21.25
CA GLY A 25 -10.18 -8.29 20.06
C GLY A 25 -9.54 -9.30 19.12
N PHE A 26 -8.31 -9.04 18.64
CA PHE A 26 -7.72 -9.83 17.55
C PHE A 26 -6.78 -10.92 18.05
N PRO A 27 -6.81 -12.13 17.45
CA PRO A 27 -5.83 -13.17 17.74
C PRO A 27 -4.39 -12.69 17.47
N MET A 28 -3.48 -12.94 18.41
CA MET A 28 -2.03 -12.75 18.24
C MET A 28 -1.41 -14.00 17.63
N THR A 29 -0.46 -13.88 16.68
CA THR A 29 0.30 -15.02 16.13
C THR A 29 0.78 -16.00 17.21
N SER A 30 0.95 -17.28 16.86
CA SER A 30 1.15 -18.35 17.86
C SER A 30 2.50 -18.23 18.58
N GLY A 31 2.60 -18.84 19.77
CA GLY A 31 3.84 -18.91 20.53
C GLY A 31 4.74 -20.08 20.10
N ASN A 32 6.05 -19.81 20.07
CA ASN A 32 7.22 -20.69 19.93
C ASN A 32 7.06 -21.97 19.07
N ARG A 33 7.47 -21.87 17.79
CA ARG A 33 8.11 -22.99 17.08
C ARG A 33 9.62 -22.95 17.44
N ASP A 34 10.31 -24.10 17.42
CA ASP A 34 11.74 -24.25 17.76
C ASP A 34 12.62 -23.02 17.47
N ASP A 35 13.65 -22.79 18.31
CA ASP A 35 14.61 -21.66 18.47
C ASP A 35 15.11 -20.82 17.26
N ARG A 36 14.61 -21.01 16.03
CA ARG A 36 14.97 -20.26 14.83
C ARG A 36 13.79 -19.45 14.31
N SER A 37 13.86 -18.13 14.51
CA SER A 37 13.00 -17.15 13.83
C SER A 37 13.16 -17.26 12.31
N GLN A 38 12.05 -17.32 11.58
CA GLN A 38 12.00 -17.27 10.14
C GLN A 38 11.78 -15.83 9.63
N VAL A 39 11.85 -15.66 8.31
CA VAL A 39 11.43 -14.44 7.62
C VAL A 39 10.33 -14.82 6.65
N LEU A 40 9.15 -14.27 6.88
CA LEU A 40 7.93 -14.56 6.15
C LEU A 40 7.37 -13.25 5.61
N ALA A 41 6.90 -13.23 4.37
CA ALA A 41 6.14 -12.13 3.81
C ALA A 41 4.65 -12.49 3.77
N LEU A 42 3.81 -11.52 4.12
CA LEU A 42 2.37 -11.61 4.08
C LEU A 42 1.85 -10.50 3.16
N ASP A 43 0.93 -10.84 2.29
CA ASP A 43 0.16 -9.91 1.48
C ASP A 43 -1.27 -10.43 1.31
N ILE A 44 -2.22 -9.52 1.14
CA ILE A 44 -3.62 -9.88 0.94
C ILE A 44 -4.23 -9.10 -0.21
N GLU A 45 -5.23 -9.73 -0.83
CA GLU A 45 -6.14 -9.02 -1.71
C GLU A 45 -7.46 -8.75 -0.99
N THR A 46 -8.12 -7.66 -1.40
CA THR A 46 -9.40 -7.24 -0.81
C THR A 46 -10.46 -6.98 -1.87
N LEU A 47 -11.72 -7.16 -1.48
CA LEU A 47 -12.91 -6.80 -2.22
C LEU A 47 -13.88 -5.97 -1.37
N ARG A 48 -14.94 -5.45 -1.98
CA ARG A 48 -16.02 -4.75 -1.26
C ARG A 48 -17.24 -5.65 -1.12
N VAL A 49 -17.71 -5.78 0.12
CA VAL A 49 -19.00 -6.39 0.47
C VAL A 49 -19.94 -5.33 1.05
N GLU A 50 -21.22 -5.68 1.22
CA GLU A 50 -22.16 -4.81 1.92
C GLU A 50 -21.66 -4.46 3.33
N GLY A 51 -21.53 -3.18 3.63
CA GLY A 51 -21.07 -2.68 4.93
C GLY A 51 -19.56 -2.75 5.19
N ASN A 52 -18.75 -3.26 4.24
CA ASN A 52 -17.28 -3.27 4.37
C ASN A 52 -16.58 -3.10 3.00
N ASP A 53 -15.83 -2.00 2.85
CA ASP A 53 -15.09 -1.64 1.64
C ASP A 53 -13.76 -2.40 1.43
N ARG A 54 -13.28 -3.08 2.47
CA ARG A 54 -11.96 -3.74 2.51
C ARG A 54 -12.07 -5.13 3.16
N CYS A 55 -12.91 -5.98 2.59
CA CYS A 55 -13.02 -7.37 3.04
C CYS A 55 -11.88 -8.20 2.42
N PRO A 56 -11.10 -8.96 3.21
CA PRO A 56 -10.08 -9.85 2.67
C PRO A 56 -10.71 -10.93 1.78
N SER A 57 -10.05 -11.24 0.67
CA SER A 57 -10.52 -12.24 -0.30
C SER A 57 -9.46 -13.24 -0.74
N ARG A 58 -8.18 -12.94 -0.58
CA ARG A 58 -7.08 -13.89 -0.73
C ARG A 58 -5.97 -13.51 0.24
N VAL A 59 -5.36 -14.49 0.89
CA VAL A 59 -4.26 -14.28 1.83
C VAL A 59 -3.09 -15.15 1.38
N SER A 60 -1.91 -14.55 1.26
CA SER A 60 -0.69 -15.24 0.82
C SER A 60 0.42 -15.05 1.82
N LEU A 61 1.08 -16.15 2.20
CA LEU A 61 2.23 -16.16 3.08
C LEU A 61 3.38 -16.88 2.39
N VAL A 62 4.50 -16.18 2.23
CA VAL A 62 5.70 -16.68 1.54
C VAL A 62 6.87 -16.71 2.50
N SER A 63 7.62 -17.80 2.51
CA SER A 63 8.87 -17.93 3.25
C SER A 63 10.05 -17.49 2.40
N LEU A 64 10.95 -16.70 2.99
CA LEU A 64 12.23 -16.33 2.36
C LEU A 64 13.05 -17.56 1.91
N THR A 65 12.91 -18.69 2.60
CA THR A 65 13.68 -19.92 2.30
C THR A 65 12.83 -21.10 1.84
N GLY A 66 11.51 -21.04 2.05
CA GLY A 66 10.60 -22.17 1.87
C GLY A 66 9.58 -22.01 0.73
N GLY A 67 9.57 -20.88 0.01
CA GLY A 67 8.56 -20.60 -1.00
C GLY A 67 7.18 -20.31 -0.40
N VAL A 68 6.12 -20.51 -1.17
CA VAL A 68 4.73 -20.26 -0.74
C VAL A 68 4.31 -21.25 0.35
N LEU A 69 3.94 -20.72 1.52
CA LEU A 69 3.48 -21.50 2.68
C LEU A 69 1.95 -21.55 2.79
N LEU A 70 1.28 -20.50 2.33
CA LEU A 70 -0.17 -20.36 2.34
C LEU A 70 -0.56 -19.46 1.17
N ASP A 71 -1.59 -19.84 0.42
CA ASP A 71 -2.19 -19.04 -0.65
C ASP A 71 -3.66 -19.48 -0.75
N GLU A 72 -4.53 -18.77 -0.04
CA GLU A 72 -5.90 -19.22 0.21
C GLU A 72 -6.90 -18.10 -0.08
N PHE A 73 -8.00 -18.45 -0.75
CA PHE A 73 -9.14 -17.56 -0.92
C PHE A 73 -10.02 -17.56 0.32
N VAL A 74 -10.61 -16.40 0.64
CA VAL A 74 -11.41 -16.18 1.85
C VAL A 74 -12.88 -15.99 1.46
N GLN A 75 -13.76 -16.75 2.12
CA GLN A 75 -15.20 -16.62 1.93
C GLN A 75 -15.68 -15.24 2.42
N PRO A 76 -16.39 -14.47 1.58
CA PRO A 76 -16.92 -13.18 1.98
C PRO A 76 -18.07 -13.37 2.99
N PRO A 77 -18.12 -12.60 4.10
CA PRO A 77 -19.14 -12.76 5.14
C PRO A 77 -20.49 -12.13 4.78
N ALA A 78 -20.55 -11.39 3.66
CA ALA A 78 -21.71 -10.66 3.17
C ALA A 78 -21.67 -10.61 1.63
N PRO A 79 -22.79 -10.27 0.96
CA PRO A 79 -22.83 -10.18 -0.50
C PRO A 79 -21.75 -9.24 -1.06
N VAL A 80 -21.06 -9.71 -2.11
CA VAL A 80 -20.03 -8.92 -2.79
C VAL A 80 -20.70 -7.82 -3.61
N VAL A 81 -20.30 -6.58 -3.35
CA VAL A 81 -20.78 -5.40 -4.09
C VAL A 81 -19.83 -5.07 -5.24
N GLN A 82 -18.53 -5.35 -5.06
CA GLN A 82 -17.53 -5.12 -6.08
C GLN A 82 -16.32 -6.02 -5.84
N TYR A 83 -16.05 -6.93 -6.77
CA TYR A 83 -14.77 -7.61 -6.88
C TYR A 83 -13.70 -6.56 -7.18
N GLY A 84 -12.56 -6.61 -6.48
CA GLY A 84 -11.56 -5.54 -6.55
C GLY A 84 -11.18 -5.27 -8.01
N LEU A 85 -11.48 -4.07 -8.51
CA LEU A 85 -11.24 -3.65 -9.91
C LEU A 85 -9.76 -3.74 -10.32
N LEU A 86 -8.88 -3.91 -9.34
CA LEU A 86 -7.43 -4.01 -9.49
C LEU A 86 -6.87 -5.31 -8.92
N SER A 87 -7.59 -6.06 -8.08
CA SER A 87 -7.04 -7.09 -7.18
C SER A 87 -6.77 -8.47 -7.82
N GLY A 88 -6.76 -8.59 -9.16
CA GLY A 88 -6.56 -9.87 -9.87
C GLY A 88 -7.60 -10.98 -9.62
N ILE A 89 -8.52 -10.79 -8.67
CA ILE A 89 -9.46 -11.79 -8.17
C ILE A 89 -10.71 -11.88 -9.03
N THR A 90 -11.06 -13.10 -9.43
CA THR A 90 -12.29 -13.38 -10.16
C THR A 90 -13.44 -13.80 -9.25
N GLU A 91 -14.67 -13.62 -9.72
CA GLU A 91 -15.87 -14.06 -9.00
C GLU A 91 -15.85 -15.57 -8.73
N GLU A 92 -15.38 -16.37 -9.67
CA GLU A 92 -15.28 -17.82 -9.53
C GLU A 92 -14.34 -18.23 -8.39
N GLN A 93 -13.21 -17.52 -8.24
CA GLN A 93 -12.26 -17.79 -7.16
C GLN A 93 -12.85 -17.47 -5.79
N VAL A 94 -13.58 -16.37 -5.66
CA VAL A 94 -14.23 -15.98 -4.40
C VAL A 94 -15.39 -16.90 -4.05
N MET A 95 -16.21 -17.28 -5.05
CA MET A 95 -17.34 -18.19 -4.85
C MET A 95 -16.90 -19.62 -4.55
N GLY A 96 -15.71 -20.01 -5.00
CA GLY A 96 -15.07 -21.30 -4.68
C GLY A 96 -14.29 -21.31 -3.37
N ALA A 97 -14.21 -20.18 -2.65
CA ALA A 97 -13.46 -20.10 -1.40
C ALA A 97 -14.13 -20.96 -0.30
N GLU A 98 -13.37 -21.91 0.26
CA GLU A 98 -13.87 -22.84 1.27
C GLU A 98 -13.65 -22.34 2.72
N LEU A 99 -12.73 -21.38 2.90
CA LEU A 99 -12.27 -20.97 4.23
C LEU A 99 -12.88 -19.64 4.64
N THR A 100 -13.41 -19.61 5.86
CA THR A 100 -13.78 -18.37 6.53
C THR A 100 -12.53 -17.60 6.97
N LEU A 101 -12.68 -16.30 7.26
CA LEU A 101 -11.60 -15.48 7.80
C LEU A 101 -10.99 -16.10 9.07
N VAL A 102 -11.81 -16.68 9.96
CA VAL A 102 -11.37 -17.31 11.20
C VAL A 102 -10.47 -18.53 10.93
N GLU A 103 -10.81 -19.34 9.94
CA GLU A 103 -10.01 -20.51 9.58
C GLU A 103 -8.68 -20.11 8.94
N VAL A 104 -8.68 -19.10 8.08
CA VAL A 104 -7.44 -18.54 7.50
C VAL A 104 -6.56 -17.93 8.57
N GLN A 105 -7.12 -17.18 9.52
CA GLN A 105 -6.38 -16.68 10.69
C GLN A 105 -5.71 -17.82 11.44
N GLU A 106 -6.40 -18.93 11.69
CA GLU A 106 -5.84 -20.07 12.41
C GLU A 106 -4.73 -20.75 11.60
N ARG A 107 -4.87 -20.90 10.28
CA ARG A 107 -3.77 -21.39 9.42
C ARG A 107 -2.55 -20.47 9.48
N VAL A 108 -2.74 -19.16 9.36
CA VAL A 108 -1.64 -18.18 9.48
C VAL A 108 -1.00 -18.27 10.86
N ARG A 109 -1.79 -18.37 11.93
CA ARG A 109 -1.27 -18.53 13.31
C ARG A 109 -0.49 -19.82 13.47
N GLN A 110 -0.87 -20.90 12.82
CA GLN A 110 -0.12 -22.16 12.87
C GLN A 110 1.22 -22.01 12.18
N LEU A 111 1.30 -21.27 11.07
CA LEU A 111 2.50 -21.10 10.27
C LEU A 111 3.45 -20.03 10.81
N VAL A 112 2.91 -18.94 11.39
CA VAL A 112 3.64 -17.76 11.83
C VAL A 112 3.74 -17.72 13.35
N SER A 113 4.96 -17.78 13.87
CA SER A 113 5.28 -17.56 15.28
C SER A 113 5.45 -16.08 15.61
N ARG A 114 5.25 -15.70 16.87
CA ARG A 114 5.57 -14.34 17.40
C ARG A 114 7.04 -13.95 17.24
N ASP A 115 7.93 -14.93 17.12
CA ASP A 115 9.36 -14.69 16.98
C ASP A 115 9.82 -14.57 15.53
N ASP A 116 8.97 -14.94 14.56
CA ASP A 116 9.26 -14.77 13.13
C ASP A 116 9.24 -13.30 12.73
N TRP A 117 9.99 -12.95 11.69
CA TRP A 117 9.93 -11.65 11.05
C TRP A 117 8.82 -11.66 10.01
N LEU A 118 7.84 -10.76 10.14
CA LEU A 118 6.80 -10.58 9.16
C LEU A 118 7.09 -9.36 8.28
N VAL A 119 7.09 -9.56 6.97
CA VAL A 119 7.44 -8.57 5.96
C VAL A 119 6.23 -8.30 5.07
N GLY A 120 6.05 -7.07 4.59
CA GLY A 120 5.00 -6.74 3.63
C GLY A 120 5.10 -5.29 3.20
N HIS A 121 4.13 -4.80 2.43
CA HIS A 121 4.09 -3.42 1.94
C HIS A 121 2.83 -2.72 2.44
N ALA A 122 2.97 -1.71 3.28
CA ALA A 122 1.86 -1.14 4.06
C ALA A 122 1.13 -2.20 4.92
N LEU A 123 1.91 -3.15 5.45
CA LEU A 123 1.48 -4.38 6.13
C LEU A 123 0.48 -4.18 7.29
N HIS A 124 0.47 -2.99 7.88
CA HIS A 124 -0.53 -2.63 8.89
C HIS A 124 -1.97 -2.76 8.40
N TRP A 125 -2.24 -2.45 7.13
CA TRP A 125 -3.56 -2.61 6.55
C TRP A 125 -3.93 -4.08 6.42
N ASP A 126 -3.00 -4.92 5.95
CA ASP A 126 -3.25 -6.34 5.76
C ASP A 126 -3.59 -6.99 7.09
N LEU A 127 -2.75 -6.79 8.11
CA LEU A 127 -2.99 -7.27 9.47
C LEU A 127 -4.30 -6.73 10.08
N GLN A 128 -4.67 -5.49 9.77
CA GLN A 128 -5.93 -4.92 10.22
C GLN A 128 -7.13 -5.60 9.54
N TYR A 129 -7.07 -5.85 8.24
CA TYR A 129 -8.16 -6.42 7.46
C TYR A 129 -8.35 -7.91 7.71
N ILE A 130 -7.26 -8.66 7.94
CA ILE A 130 -7.37 -10.06 8.42
C ILE A 130 -7.57 -10.17 9.92
N GLU A 131 -7.70 -9.06 10.64
CA GLU A 131 -7.93 -9.02 12.09
C GLU A 131 -6.90 -9.83 12.90
N LEU A 132 -5.61 -9.72 12.55
CA LEU A 132 -4.51 -10.47 13.17
C LEU A 132 -3.49 -9.52 13.80
N GLN A 133 -2.95 -9.90 14.97
CA GLN A 133 -1.86 -9.17 15.62
C GLN A 133 -0.54 -9.92 15.49
N HIS A 134 0.53 -9.17 15.22
CA HIS A 134 1.91 -9.64 15.26
C HIS A 134 2.78 -8.64 16.05
N PRO A 135 3.84 -9.07 16.77
CA PRO A 135 4.67 -8.14 17.52
C PRO A 135 5.30 -7.07 16.63
N ILE A 136 5.04 -5.79 16.90
CA ILE A 136 5.52 -4.68 16.06
C ILE A 136 7.05 -4.67 15.88
N LYS A 137 7.80 -5.13 16.88
CA LYS A 137 9.27 -5.27 16.83
C LYS A 137 9.76 -6.37 15.88
N LYS A 138 8.83 -7.12 15.30
CA LYS A 138 9.06 -8.22 14.36
C LYS A 138 8.42 -7.95 12.99
N VAL A 139 7.88 -6.75 12.79
CA VAL A 139 7.32 -6.31 11.50
C VAL A 139 8.35 -5.49 10.73
N ILE A 140 8.57 -5.83 9.47
CA ILE A 140 9.34 -5.07 8.49
C ILE A 140 8.38 -4.62 7.40
N ASP A 141 7.97 -3.36 7.44
CA ASP A 141 7.10 -2.78 6.42
C ASP A 141 7.96 -2.09 5.34
N THR A 142 7.94 -2.62 4.13
CA THR A 142 8.73 -2.12 3.01
C THR A 142 8.29 -0.74 2.57
N ASP A 143 7.00 -0.39 2.71
CA ASP A 143 6.56 0.98 2.42
C ASP A 143 7.31 1.99 3.30
N HIS A 144 7.54 1.65 4.57
CA HIS A 144 8.33 2.47 5.47
C HIS A 144 9.83 2.46 5.20
N LEU A 145 10.38 1.42 4.58
CA LEU A 145 11.78 1.37 4.16
C LEU A 145 12.08 2.36 3.03
N PHE A 146 11.14 2.49 2.10
CA PHE A 146 11.30 3.25 0.86
C PHE A 146 10.62 4.63 0.90
N ARG A 147 10.00 5.01 2.04
CA ARG A 147 9.32 6.30 2.21
C ARG A 147 10.27 7.43 2.57
N LEU A 148 9.97 8.63 2.05
CA LEU A 148 10.60 9.89 2.45
C LEU A 148 10.16 10.29 3.87
N PRO A 149 11.08 10.41 4.85
CA PRO A 149 10.73 10.87 6.19
C PRO A 149 10.12 12.28 6.22
N SER A 150 10.44 13.10 5.22
CA SER A 150 9.98 14.48 5.09
C SER A 150 8.57 14.65 4.50
N ILE A 151 7.95 13.58 3.96
CA ILE A 151 6.62 13.66 3.34
C ILE A 151 5.67 12.68 4.05
N PRO A 152 5.02 13.11 5.14
CA PRO A 152 4.08 12.28 5.88
C PRO A 152 2.92 11.81 4.97
N GLY A 153 2.64 10.51 4.97
CA GLY A 153 1.44 9.94 4.35
C GLY A 153 1.55 9.60 2.85
N ARG A 154 2.70 9.82 2.20
CA ARG A 154 2.90 9.36 0.82
C ARG A 154 3.58 7.99 0.81
N SER A 155 2.78 6.95 0.62
CA SER A 155 3.23 5.60 0.25
C SER A 155 3.51 5.55 -1.25
N PHE A 156 4.50 4.75 -1.66
CA PHE A 156 4.79 4.50 -3.06
C PHE A 156 4.28 3.11 -3.43
N PRO A 157 3.58 2.93 -4.57
CA PRO A 157 3.11 1.61 -4.98
C PRO A 157 4.25 0.59 -5.02
N LEU A 158 4.01 -0.62 -4.50
CA LEU A 158 5.02 -1.69 -4.44
C LEU A 158 5.67 -1.94 -5.80
N ARG A 159 4.89 -1.99 -6.87
CA ARG A 159 5.38 -2.14 -8.25
C ARG A 159 6.40 -1.07 -8.63
N ASP A 160 6.10 0.19 -8.36
CA ASP A 160 6.98 1.32 -8.71
C ASP A 160 8.28 1.25 -7.90
N VAL A 161 8.18 0.91 -6.62
CA VAL A 161 9.34 0.71 -5.74
C VAL A 161 10.20 -0.44 -6.26
N HIS A 162 9.60 -1.59 -6.53
CA HIS A 162 10.29 -2.77 -7.03
C HIS A 162 10.99 -2.51 -8.36
N GLU A 163 10.28 -1.91 -9.33
CA GLU A 163 10.84 -1.57 -10.64
C GLU A 163 12.01 -0.59 -10.53
N THR A 164 11.91 0.39 -9.64
CA THR A 164 12.95 1.40 -9.47
C THR A 164 14.18 0.88 -8.73
N VAL A 165 13.98 0.03 -7.72
CA VAL A 165 15.06 -0.46 -6.85
C VAL A 165 15.78 -1.65 -7.51
N LEU A 166 15.03 -2.56 -8.13
CA LEU A 166 15.53 -3.83 -8.67
C LEU A 166 15.56 -3.86 -10.20
N GLY A 167 15.02 -2.85 -10.88
CA GLY A 167 14.99 -2.78 -12.35
C GLY A 167 14.00 -3.75 -12.99
N GLN A 168 13.05 -4.29 -12.23
CA GLN A 168 12.12 -5.33 -12.67
C GLN A 168 10.68 -4.93 -12.33
N SER A 169 9.79 -4.89 -13.31
CA SER A 169 8.35 -4.70 -13.06
C SER A 169 7.74 -6.03 -12.61
N ILE A 170 6.81 -5.98 -11.67
CA ILE A 170 6.05 -7.15 -11.18
C ILE A 170 4.60 -7.07 -11.65
N ASP A 171 3.93 -8.22 -11.68
CA ASP A 171 2.49 -8.28 -11.85
C ASP A 171 1.83 -7.97 -10.51
N ALA A 172 1.60 -6.67 -10.28
CA ALA A 172 0.97 -6.20 -9.06
C ALA A 172 -0.46 -6.73 -8.98
N HIS A 173 -0.93 -6.98 -7.75
CA HIS A 173 -2.24 -7.55 -7.46
C HIS A 173 -2.36 -9.08 -7.64
N ASP A 174 -1.22 -9.76 -7.53
CA ASP A 174 -1.16 -11.15 -7.13
C ASP A 174 -0.44 -11.20 -5.78
N SER A 175 -1.15 -11.57 -4.72
CA SER A 175 -0.60 -11.48 -3.36
C SER A 175 0.61 -12.39 -3.11
N VAL A 176 0.81 -13.45 -3.90
CA VAL A 176 2.06 -14.23 -3.84
C VAL A 176 3.21 -13.42 -4.43
N CYS A 177 3.02 -12.87 -5.65
CA CYS A 177 4.01 -12.04 -6.32
C CYS A 177 4.38 -10.80 -5.49
N ASP A 178 3.39 -10.15 -4.88
CA ASP A 178 3.59 -8.96 -4.04
C ASP A 178 4.33 -9.31 -2.73
N ALA A 179 4.02 -10.45 -2.10
CA ALA A 179 4.78 -10.96 -0.95
C ALA A 179 6.25 -11.30 -1.33
N GLU A 180 6.47 -11.94 -2.47
CA GLU A 180 7.82 -12.25 -2.99
C GLU A 180 8.61 -10.98 -3.31
N ALA A 181 7.98 -9.99 -3.93
CA ALA A 181 8.56 -8.68 -4.22
C ALA A 181 9.03 -7.96 -2.94
N CYS A 182 8.25 -8.05 -1.86
CA CYS A 182 8.65 -7.51 -0.56
C CYS A 182 9.91 -8.19 0.00
N LEU A 183 10.03 -9.51 -0.15
CA LEU A 183 11.23 -10.25 0.26
C LEU A 183 12.45 -9.88 -0.60
N ALA A 184 12.27 -9.72 -1.91
CA ALA A 184 13.34 -9.31 -2.82
C ALA A 184 13.88 -7.91 -2.45
N LEU A 185 12.99 -6.95 -2.19
CA LEU A 185 13.36 -5.61 -1.72
C LEU A 185 14.11 -5.66 -0.38
N LEU A 186 13.66 -6.51 0.55
CA LEU A 186 14.33 -6.71 1.83
C LEU A 186 15.76 -7.25 1.66
N LEU A 187 15.96 -8.22 0.76
CA LEU A 187 17.26 -8.80 0.47
C LEU A 187 18.22 -7.76 -0.12
N ASP A 188 17.78 -6.97 -1.09
CA ASP A 188 18.60 -5.90 -1.69
C ASP A 188 19.07 -4.88 -0.64
N VAL A 189 18.17 -4.47 0.26
CA VAL A 189 18.54 -3.58 1.38
C VAL A 189 19.53 -4.26 2.32
N ALA A 190 19.33 -5.53 2.66
CA ALA A 190 20.23 -6.29 3.53
C ALA A 190 21.63 -6.47 2.92
N ASP A 191 21.72 -6.68 1.61
CA ASP A 191 22.99 -6.79 0.88
C ASP A 191 23.72 -5.45 0.84
N LYS A 192 23.01 -4.35 0.53
CA LYS A 192 23.57 -2.99 0.60
C LYS A 192 24.10 -2.67 2.00
N GLN A 193 23.34 -3.00 3.05
CA GLN A 193 23.80 -2.83 4.44
C GLN A 193 25.03 -3.68 4.76
N SER A 194 25.08 -4.91 4.29
CA SER A 194 26.23 -5.80 4.49
C SER A 194 27.49 -5.29 3.78
N ALA A 195 27.31 -4.57 2.67
CA ALA A 195 28.37 -3.82 1.98
C ALA A 195 28.73 -2.47 2.63
N GLY A 196 28.09 -2.11 3.75
CA GLY A 196 28.36 -0.89 4.52
C GLY A 196 27.55 0.34 4.11
N ALA A 197 26.63 0.21 3.15
CA ALA A 197 25.72 1.30 2.82
C ALA A 197 24.76 1.58 3.98
N ARG A 198 24.30 2.83 4.07
CA ARG A 198 23.28 3.26 5.04
C ARG A 198 22.16 3.97 4.31
N GLY A 199 20.95 3.84 4.85
CA GLY A 199 19.77 4.51 4.32
C GLY A 199 19.83 6.05 4.43
N PRO A 200 18.77 6.75 3.96
CA PRO A 200 17.47 6.18 3.61
C PRO A 200 17.47 5.44 2.27
N TRP A 201 16.72 4.34 2.19
CA TRP A 201 16.66 3.47 1.01
C TRP A 201 15.65 4.02 0.01
N LEU A 202 15.78 5.28 -0.39
CA LEU A 202 14.75 5.92 -1.20
C LEU A 202 14.81 5.37 -2.63
N PRO A 203 13.67 4.90 -3.17
CA PRO A 203 13.61 4.53 -4.57
C PRO A 203 13.79 5.83 -5.37
N ASN A 204 14.66 5.81 -6.38
CA ASN A 204 14.76 6.90 -7.34
C ASN A 204 13.56 6.86 -8.30
N LEU A 205 12.35 7.02 -7.73
CA LEU A 205 11.13 6.82 -8.48
C LEU A 205 11.13 7.83 -9.62
N PRO A 206 10.94 7.36 -10.86
CA PRO A 206 10.67 8.30 -11.92
C PRO A 206 9.46 9.16 -11.50
N PRO A 207 9.39 10.42 -11.96
CA PRO A 207 8.14 11.17 -11.97
C PRO A 207 6.99 10.22 -12.30
N VAL A 208 5.97 10.14 -11.42
CA VAL A 208 4.79 9.29 -11.60
C VAL A 208 4.42 9.31 -13.08
N ALA A 209 4.50 8.15 -13.73
CA ALA A 209 4.36 8.02 -15.17
C ALA A 209 2.92 8.34 -15.57
N GLY A 210 2.66 9.62 -15.75
CA GLY A 210 1.33 10.09 -16.05
C GLY A 210 1.41 11.51 -16.56
N ARG A 211 0.59 11.78 -17.56
CA ARG A 211 0.10 13.12 -17.82
C ARG A 211 -0.79 13.61 -16.66
N THR A 212 -0.87 12.93 -15.51
CA THR A 212 -1.91 13.19 -14.51
C THR A 212 -1.30 13.48 -13.15
N LEU A 213 -1.74 14.56 -12.51
CA LEU A 213 -1.38 14.93 -11.14
C LEU A 213 -2.64 15.02 -10.29
N TYR A 214 -2.62 14.40 -9.11
CA TYR A 214 -3.69 14.55 -8.12
C TYR A 214 -3.32 15.66 -7.15
N VAL A 215 -4.18 16.68 -7.06
CA VAL A 215 -4.01 17.81 -6.13
C VAL A 215 -5.06 17.67 -5.03
N GLY A 216 -4.60 17.40 -3.81
CA GLY A 216 -5.44 17.24 -2.62
C GLY A 216 -5.30 18.42 -1.66
N GLY A 217 -6.16 18.45 -0.62
CA GLY A 217 -6.02 19.40 0.48
C GLY A 217 -6.62 20.79 0.22
N ILE A 218 -7.38 20.94 -0.86
CA ILE A 218 -7.98 22.21 -1.30
C ILE A 218 -9.05 22.65 -0.29
N PRO A 219 -8.98 23.85 0.32
CA PRO A 219 -9.97 24.31 1.30
C PRO A 219 -11.40 24.36 0.74
N LEU A 220 -12.39 24.05 1.57
CA LEU A 220 -13.81 24.21 1.24
C LEU A 220 -14.12 25.64 0.78
N GLY A 221 -14.68 25.80 -0.42
CA GLY A 221 -14.99 27.12 -1.01
C GLY A 221 -13.84 27.78 -1.76
N ALA A 222 -12.68 27.12 -1.92
CA ALA A 222 -11.68 27.58 -2.87
C ALA A 222 -12.19 27.45 -4.31
N GLU A 223 -11.77 28.39 -5.16
CA GLU A 223 -12.07 28.44 -6.58
C GLU A 223 -10.99 27.70 -7.40
N ALA A 224 -11.30 27.36 -8.66
CA ALA A 224 -10.37 26.61 -9.51
C ALA A 224 -9.07 27.37 -9.83
N ASP A 225 -9.12 28.69 -9.74
CA ASP A 225 -7.98 29.60 -9.92
C ASP A 225 -6.85 29.33 -8.92
N VAL A 226 -7.18 28.96 -7.67
CA VAL A 226 -6.22 28.59 -6.62
C VAL A 226 -5.36 27.43 -7.11
N VAL A 227 -5.96 26.39 -7.68
CA VAL A 227 -5.20 25.25 -8.23
C VAL A 227 -4.35 25.67 -9.42
N THR A 228 -4.89 26.49 -10.33
CA THR A 228 -4.15 26.93 -11.52
C THR A 228 -2.95 27.82 -11.16
N SER A 229 -3.06 28.64 -10.11
CA SER A 229 -1.99 29.53 -9.66
C SER A 229 -0.80 28.79 -9.04
N LEU A 230 -1.00 27.53 -8.61
CA LEU A 230 0.06 26.66 -8.08
C LEU A 230 0.83 25.94 -9.19
N LEU A 231 0.36 26.02 -10.44
CA LEU A 231 0.94 25.32 -11.59
C LEU A 231 1.72 26.30 -12.49
N PRO A 232 2.78 25.84 -13.18
CA PRO A 232 3.54 26.67 -14.10
C PRO A 232 2.67 27.22 -15.24
N ALA A 233 2.66 28.54 -15.41
CA ALA A 233 1.84 29.22 -16.43
C ALA A 233 2.24 28.84 -17.88
N ASP A 234 3.48 28.39 -18.09
CA ASP A 234 4.00 27.97 -19.39
C ASP A 234 3.71 26.49 -19.71
N VAL A 235 3.07 25.77 -18.79
CA VAL A 235 2.79 24.34 -18.94
C VAL A 235 1.32 24.12 -19.29
N PRO A 236 0.98 23.54 -20.45
CA PRO A 236 -0.39 23.28 -20.83
C PRO A 236 -0.99 22.10 -20.04
N PHE A 237 -2.11 22.36 -19.37
CA PHE A 237 -2.88 21.40 -18.59
C PHE A 237 -4.40 21.59 -18.75
N ARG A 238 -5.18 20.60 -18.30
CA ARG A 238 -6.63 20.58 -18.16
C ARG A 238 -7.00 20.06 -16.78
N LEU A 239 -7.95 20.70 -16.09
CA LEU A 239 -8.52 20.15 -14.87
C LEU A 239 -9.58 19.09 -15.25
N LEU A 240 -9.48 17.89 -14.69
CA LEU A 240 -10.42 16.80 -14.91
C LEU A 240 -11.33 16.63 -13.69
N TYR A 241 -12.64 16.70 -13.91
CA TYR A 241 -13.66 16.53 -12.90
C TYR A 241 -14.35 15.16 -13.07
N PRO A 242 -14.54 14.36 -11.99
CA PRO A 242 -15.29 13.10 -12.09
C PRO A 242 -16.74 13.35 -12.55
N GLY A 243 -17.31 12.50 -13.40
CA GLY A 243 -18.74 12.54 -13.78
C GLY A 243 -19.05 13.16 -15.14
N LEU A 244 -18.06 13.68 -15.86
CA LEU A 244 -18.17 14.06 -17.27
C LEU A 244 -17.35 13.09 -18.14
N PRO A 245 -17.86 12.68 -19.32
CA PRO A 245 -17.05 11.98 -20.31
C PRO A 245 -15.78 12.78 -20.64
N PRO A 246 -14.65 12.11 -20.92
CA PRO A 246 -13.34 12.76 -21.19
C PRO A 246 -13.33 13.72 -22.40
N ASP A 247 -14.43 13.74 -23.17
CA ASP A 247 -14.67 14.44 -24.42
C ASP A 247 -15.61 15.66 -24.28
N VAL A 248 -16.11 15.99 -23.08
CA VAL A 248 -16.93 17.19 -22.86
C VAL A 248 -16.06 18.36 -22.40
N GLU A 249 -15.91 19.37 -23.25
CA GLU A 249 -15.41 20.70 -22.84
C GLU A 249 -16.50 21.38 -21.99
N SER A 250 -16.22 21.56 -20.71
CA SER A 250 -17.07 22.30 -19.78
C SER A 250 -16.36 23.61 -19.45
N ASP A 251 -17.02 24.72 -19.79
CA ASP A 251 -16.68 26.06 -19.31
C ASP A 251 -17.07 26.14 -17.82
N LEU A 252 -16.21 25.59 -16.96
CA LEU A 252 -16.13 25.69 -15.49
C LEU A 252 -17.39 25.36 -14.66
N ASP A 253 -17.25 24.39 -13.73
CA ASP A 253 -18.11 24.20 -12.53
C ASP A 253 -17.36 23.37 -11.45
N PRO A 254 -17.77 23.37 -10.16
CA PRO A 254 -16.87 23.59 -9.01
C PRO A 254 -16.01 22.41 -8.53
N LEU A 255 -14.96 22.77 -7.77
CA LEU A 255 -14.10 21.86 -7.01
C LEU A 255 -14.92 20.88 -6.15
N ARG A 256 -14.53 19.61 -6.13
CA ARG A 256 -15.26 18.57 -5.40
C ARG A 256 -14.78 18.46 -3.96
N PHE A 257 -15.74 18.57 -3.05
CA PHE A 257 -15.56 18.36 -1.61
C PHE A 257 -16.32 17.10 -1.20
N ASP A 258 -15.65 16.19 -0.49
CA ASP A 258 -16.34 15.04 0.10
C ASP A 258 -17.37 15.56 1.12
N PRO A 259 -18.65 15.12 1.06
CA PRO A 259 -19.65 15.49 2.05
C PRO A 259 -19.18 15.07 3.45
N GLY A 260 -18.83 16.04 4.29
CA GLY A 260 -18.27 15.81 5.63
C GLY A 260 -16.77 16.10 5.80
N LYS A 261 -16.04 16.45 4.74
CA LYS A 261 -14.63 16.89 4.83
C LYS A 261 -14.48 18.38 4.56
N GLN A 262 -13.60 19.03 5.33
CA GLN A 262 -13.24 20.45 5.18
C GLN A 262 -12.27 20.71 4.00
N LYS A 263 -11.86 19.67 3.28
CA LYS A 263 -10.88 19.72 2.19
C LYS A 263 -11.32 18.86 1.00
N GLY A 264 -11.07 19.34 -0.21
CA GLY A 264 -11.39 18.70 -1.49
C GLY A 264 -10.16 18.14 -2.21
N ARG A 265 -10.41 17.55 -3.38
CA ARG A 265 -9.37 17.04 -4.29
C ARG A 265 -9.76 17.27 -5.76
N THR A 266 -8.76 17.46 -6.62
CA THR A 266 -8.94 17.53 -8.07
C THR A 266 -7.85 16.76 -8.81
N ARG A 267 -8.09 16.49 -10.10
CA ARG A 267 -7.16 15.79 -10.99
C ARG A 267 -6.75 16.74 -12.11
N VAL A 268 -5.46 16.87 -12.38
CA VAL A 268 -4.90 17.72 -13.43
C VAL A 268 -4.30 16.83 -14.51
N LEU A 269 -4.70 17.03 -15.77
CA LEU A 269 -4.17 16.34 -16.95
C LEU A 269 -3.27 17.28 -17.77
N PHE A 270 -2.07 16.85 -18.08
CA PHE A 270 -1.04 17.58 -18.81
C PHE A 270 -0.90 17.04 -20.24
N GLN A 271 -0.37 17.83 -21.16
CA GLN A 271 -0.17 17.36 -22.54
C GLN A 271 0.89 16.25 -22.67
N CYS A 272 1.90 16.26 -21.81
CA CYS A 272 2.96 15.26 -21.79
C CYS A 272 3.45 15.00 -20.37
N ARG A 273 4.34 14.01 -20.23
CA ARG A 273 4.91 13.59 -18.94
C ARG A 273 5.80 14.68 -18.33
N GLU A 274 6.56 15.36 -19.18
CA GLU A 274 7.50 16.42 -18.78
C GLU A 274 6.76 17.59 -18.12
N HIS A 275 5.58 17.92 -18.62
CA HIS A 275 4.69 18.94 -18.07
C HIS A 275 4.19 18.59 -16.66
N ALA A 276 3.71 17.36 -16.46
CA ALA A 276 3.26 16.91 -15.14
C ALA A 276 4.39 16.92 -14.10
N TRP A 277 5.61 16.56 -14.51
CA TRP A 277 6.77 16.60 -13.63
C TRP A 277 7.22 18.01 -13.25
N ARG A 278 7.25 18.93 -14.22
CA ARG A 278 7.57 20.35 -13.96
C ARG A 278 6.58 20.98 -12.99
N ALA A 279 5.29 20.67 -13.16
CA ALA A 279 4.24 21.08 -12.24
C ALA A 279 4.43 20.50 -10.83
N PHE A 280 4.68 19.19 -10.72
CA PHE A 280 4.91 18.53 -9.42
C PHE A 280 6.04 19.18 -8.61
N LYS A 281 7.13 19.60 -9.27
CA LYS A 281 8.28 20.23 -8.59
C LYS A 281 8.02 21.65 -8.06
N GLN A 282 6.99 22.33 -8.54
CA GLN A 282 6.68 23.71 -8.15
C GLN A 282 5.60 23.79 -7.07
N LEU A 283 4.87 22.70 -6.83
CA LEU A 283 3.86 22.67 -5.79
C LEU A 283 4.52 22.89 -4.42
N PRO A 284 4.01 23.83 -3.59
CA PRO A 284 4.45 23.96 -2.22
C PRO A 284 4.13 22.68 -1.43
N GLU A 285 4.99 22.37 -0.45
CA GLU A 285 4.84 21.21 0.45
C GLU A 285 3.52 21.20 1.22
#